data_AF-A0A930Y342-F1
#
_entry.id   AF-A0A930Y342-F1
#
_cell.length_a   1.000
_cell.length_b   1.000
_cell.length_c   1.000
_cell.angle_alpha   90.00
_cell.angle_beta   90.00
_cell.angle_gamma   90.00
#
_symmetry.space_group_name_H-M   'P 1'
#
loop_
_entity.id
_entity.type
_entity.pdbx_description
1 polymer ?
#
loop_
_entity_poly.entity_id
_entity_poly.type
_entity_poly.pdbx_seq_one_letter_code
_entity_poly.pdbx_strand_id
1 'polypeptide(L)' 'MDDGRRLARWHLGRIERLTTRHIQSEELASNILYRWEGMGLGCEVSSKGRFTVQVLTRTGGGGALVNNSATGGG' A
#
# COMPACT_ATOMS: atom_id res chain seq x y z
N MET A 1 -3.16 16.84 5.84
CA MET A 1 -4.08 16.66 4.70
C MET A 1 -3.20 16.55 3.47
N ASP A 2 -3.27 15.43 2.77
CA ASP A 2 -2.43 15.12 1.61
C ASP A 2 -2.74 16.11 0.47
N ASP A 3 -1.73 16.76 -0.09
CA ASP A 3 -1.86 17.91 -1.01
C ASP A 3 -2.16 17.50 -2.46
N GLY A 4 -2.61 16.27 -2.68
CA GLY A 4 -3.05 15.77 -3.98
C GLY A 4 -1.93 15.61 -5.01
N ARG A 5 -0.65 15.68 -4.61
CA ARG A 5 0.45 15.35 -5.53
C ARG A 5 0.40 13.86 -5.85
N ARG A 6 -0.07 13.56 -7.08
CA ARG A 6 -0.05 12.23 -7.69
C ARG A 6 1.32 11.57 -7.44
N LEU A 7 1.30 10.56 -6.58
CA LEU A 7 2.42 9.70 -6.26
C LEU A 7 2.93 9.06 -7.56
N ALA A 8 4.25 8.90 -7.68
CA ALA A 8 4.84 8.28 -8.87
C ALA A 8 4.20 6.89 -9.09
N ARG A 9 3.68 6.65 -10.31
CA ARG A 9 3.07 5.37 -10.64
C ARG A 9 4.16 4.30 -10.72
N TRP A 10 4.15 3.39 -9.76
CA TRP A 10 4.99 2.20 -9.79
C TRP A 10 4.22 1.00 -10.37
N HIS A 11 4.88 0.23 -11.22
CA HIS A 11 4.35 -1.04 -11.69
C HIS A 11 4.71 -2.14 -10.68
N LEU A 12 3.75 -2.51 -9.82
CA LEU A 12 3.92 -3.61 -8.88
C LEU A 12 4.26 -4.94 -9.59
N GLY A 13 3.86 -5.11 -10.84
CA GLY A 13 4.05 -6.36 -11.59
C GLY A 13 2.87 -7.31 -11.47
N ARG A 14 3.05 -8.54 -11.93
CA ARG A 14 2.01 -9.57 -11.91
C ARG A 14 1.93 -10.23 -10.55
N ILE A 15 0.72 -10.33 -10.01
CA ILE A 15 0.37 -11.28 -8.94
C ILE A 15 -0.26 -12.48 -9.63
N GLU A 16 0.34 -13.67 -9.49
CA GLU A 16 -0.18 -14.89 -10.10
C GLU A 16 -1.54 -15.25 -9.52
N ARG A 17 -2.35 -15.94 -10.31
CA ARG A 17 -3.63 -16.47 -9.86
C ARG A 17 -3.44 -17.36 -8.62
N LEU A 18 -4.29 -17.17 -7.61
CA LEU A 18 -4.24 -17.88 -6.31
C LEU A 18 -2.94 -17.66 -5.52
N THR A 19 -2.27 -16.53 -5.71
CA THR A 19 -1.09 -16.14 -4.91
C THR A 19 -1.30 -14.81 -4.19
N THR A 20 -0.52 -14.60 -3.14
CA THR A 20 -0.49 -13.36 -2.36
C THR A 20 0.90 -12.75 -2.46
N ARG A 21 0.98 -11.43 -2.67
CA ARG A 21 2.24 -10.69 -2.60
C ARG A 21 2.27 -9.81 -1.35
N HIS A 22 3.35 -9.91 -0.60
CA HIS A 22 3.64 -9.05 0.53
C HIS A 22 4.62 -7.95 0.09
N ILE A 23 4.34 -6.70 0.47
CA ILE A 23 5.18 -5.54 0.20
C ILE A 23 5.48 -4.90 1.55
N GLN A 24 6.76 -4.66 1.85
CA GLN A 24 7.16 -3.94 3.07
C GLN A 24 7.12 -2.43 2.83
N SER A 25 6.97 -1.65 3.90
CA SER A 25 6.88 -0.20 3.83
C SER A 25 8.09 0.45 3.15
N GLU A 26 9.28 -0.12 3.32
CA GLU A 26 10.53 0.33 2.70
C GLU A 26 10.53 0.10 1.18
N GLU A 27 10.06 -1.07 0.72
CA GLU A 27 9.88 -1.35 -0.71
C GLU A 27 8.85 -0.40 -1.31
N LEU A 28 7.72 -0.19 -0.62
CA LEU A 28 6.68 0.73 -1.10
C LEU A 28 7.24 2.16 -1.23
N ALA A 29 7.86 2.69 -0.17
CA ALA A 29 8.38 4.05 -0.12
C ALA A 29 9.46 4.33 -1.18
N SER A 30 10.38 3.37 -1.38
CA SER A 30 11.44 3.47 -2.39
C SER A 30 10.88 3.47 -3.82
N ASN A 31 9.82 2.70 -4.09
CA ASN A 31 9.25 2.59 -5.42
C ASN A 31 8.28 3.73 -5.77
N ILE A 32 7.57 4.31 -4.80
CA ILE A 32 6.71 5.48 -5.02
C ILE A 32 7.45 6.82 -4.85
N LEU A 33 8.78 6.75 -4.61
CA LEU A 33 9.69 7.89 -4.43
C LEU A 33 9.22 8.88 -3.34
N TYR A 34 8.78 8.36 -2.20
CA TYR A 34 8.23 9.18 -1.13
C TYR A 34 9.04 9.07 0.17
N ARG A 35 9.19 10.21 0.87
CA ARG A 35 9.75 10.31 2.22
C ARG A 35 8.67 10.83 3.16
N TRP A 36 8.30 10.03 4.14
CA TRP A 36 7.19 10.32 5.04
C TRP A 36 7.52 11.49 5.99
N GLU A 37 6.86 12.62 5.82
CA GLU A 37 6.92 13.76 6.76
C GLU A 37 5.48 14.16 7.16
N GLY A 38 5.20 14.29 8.45
CA GLY A 38 3.95 14.94 8.91
C GLY A 38 2.63 14.14 8.86
N MET A 39 2.67 12.80 8.83
CA MET A 39 1.54 11.88 9.05
C MET A 39 0.39 11.92 8.03
N GLY A 40 0.52 11.06 7.03
CA GLY A 40 -0.55 10.55 6.17
C GLY A 40 0.04 9.54 5.18
N LEU A 41 -0.32 8.25 5.29
CA LEU A 41 0.08 7.21 4.34
C LEU A 41 -1.04 7.03 3.32
N GLY A 42 -0.97 7.78 2.22
CA GLY A 42 -1.83 7.60 1.06
C GLY A 42 -1.12 6.76 0.00
N CYS A 43 -1.76 5.73 -0.53
CA CYS A 43 -1.35 5.10 -1.78
C CYS A 43 -2.57 4.59 -2.53
N GLU A 44 -2.50 4.64 -3.86
CA GLU A 44 -3.53 4.10 -4.75
C GLU A 44 -2.97 2.84 -5.44
N VAL A 45 -3.71 1.74 -5.38
CA VAL A 45 -3.39 0.51 -6.09
C VAL A 45 -4.52 0.21 -7.06
N SER A 46 -4.17 -0.05 -8.32
CA SER A 46 -5.13 -0.41 -9.38
C SER A 46 -4.69 -1.68 -10.11
N SER A 47 -5.68 -2.43 -10.61
CA SER A 47 -5.47 -3.67 -11.35
C SER A 47 -6.55 -3.83 -12.42
N LYS A 48 -6.23 -4.56 -13.49
CA LYS A 48 -7.22 -4.99 -14.49
C LYS A 48 -8.12 -6.13 -13.98
N GLY A 49 -7.69 -6.84 -12.94
CA GLY A 49 -8.44 -7.93 -12.31
C GLY A 49 -8.87 -7.56 -10.89
N ARG A 50 -9.88 -8.25 -10.36
CA ARG A 50 -10.30 -8.09 -8.95
C ARG A 50 -9.20 -8.58 -8.02
N PHE A 51 -8.98 -7.84 -6.94
CA PHE A 51 -8.02 -8.17 -5.90
C PHE A 51 -8.47 -7.61 -4.55
N THR A 52 -7.87 -8.14 -3.49
CA THR A 52 -8.02 -7.65 -2.12
C THR A 52 -6.70 -7.05 -1.67
N VAL A 53 -6.77 -6.03 -0.81
CA VAL A 53 -5.61 -5.42 -0.17
C VAL A 53 -5.77 -5.54 1.33
N GLN A 54 -4.67 -5.87 2.00
CA GLN A 54 -4.57 -5.84 3.44
C GLN A 54 -3.36 -5.00 3.84
N VAL A 55 -3.61 -3.92 4.57
CA VAL A 55 -2.55 -3.07 5.12
C VAL A 55 -2.37 -3.44 6.59
N LEU A 56 -1.14 -3.85 6.93
CA LEU A 56 -0.76 -4.17 8.30
C LEU A 56 0.22 -3.11 8.80
N THR A 57 -0.20 -2.34 9.81
CA THR A 57 0.66 -1.36 10.49
C THR A 57 1.04 -1.88 11.87
N ARG A 58 2.33 -1.82 12.21
CA ARG A 58 2.81 -2.02 13.59
C ARG A 58 2.94 -0.66 14.25
N THR A 59 2.11 -0.36 15.24
CA THR A 59 2.28 0.84 16.06
C THR A 59 3.30 0.56 17.17
N GLY A 60 4.31 1.42 17.31
CA GLY A 60 5.31 1.30 18.38
C GLY A 60 4.66 1.40 19.77
N GLY A 61 4.99 0.49 20.69
CA GLY A 61 4.53 0.51 22.09
C GLY A 61 3.66 -0.66 22.56
N GLY A 62 3.37 -1.67 21.73
CA GLY A 62 2.57 -2.82 22.20
C GLY A 62 2.12 -3.84 21.15
N GLY A 63 2.54 -3.73 19.88
CA GLY A 63 2.35 -4.80 18.90
C GLY A 63 0.91 -4.99 18.38
N ALA A 64 0.05 -3.97 18.48
CA ALA A 64 -1.28 -4.04 17.88
C ALA A 64 -1.16 -4.15 16.35
N LEU A 65 -1.62 -5.29 15.81
CA LEU A 65 -1.80 -5.50 14.38
C LEU A 65 -3.15 -4.93 13.99
N VAL A 66 -3.15 -3.77 13.35
CA VAL A 66 -4.38 -3.21 12.76
C VAL A 66 -4.50 -3.79 11.35
N ASN A 67 -5.57 -4.55 11.11
CA ASN A 67 -5.91 -5.09 9.80
C ASN A 67 -6.85 -4.12 9.07
N ASN A 68 -6.29 -3.30 8.19
CA ASN A 68 -7.09 -2.47 7.29
C ASN A 68 -7.25 -3.24 5.97
N SER A 69 -8.41 -3.84 5.75
CA SER A 69 -8.73 -4.52 4.48
C SER A 69 -9.55 -3.62 3.56
N ALA A 70 -9.17 -3.56 2.29
CA ALA A 70 -9.89 -2.85 1.25
C ALA A 70 -10.11 -3.78 0.05
N THR A 71 -11.27 -3.66 -0.60
CA THR A 71 -11.58 -4.38 -1.84
C THR A 71 -11.54 -3.39 -3.01
N GLY A 72 -10.81 -3.74 -4.08
CA GLY A 72 -10.75 -2.93 -5.30
C GLY A 72 -11.89 -3.29 -6.24
N GLY A 73 -12.79 -2.33 -6.51
CA GLY A 73 -13.79 -2.39 -7.57
C GLY A 73 -13.25 -1.84 -8.89
N GLY A 74 -13.72 -2.39 -10.01
CA GLY A 74 -13.27 -2.03 -11.37
C GLY A 74 -13.87 -0.75 -11.91
#